data_AF-A0A812W2J4-F1
#
_entry.id   AF-A0A812W2J4-F1
#
_cell.length_a   1.000
_cell.length_b   1.000
_cell.length_c   1.000
_cell.angle_alpha   90.00
_cell.angle_beta   90.00
_cell.angle_gamma   90.00
#
_symmetry.space_group_name_H-M   'P 1'
#
loop_
_entity.id
_entity.type
_entity.pdbx_description
1 polymer ?
#
loop_
_entity_poly.entity_id
_entity_poly.type
_entity_poly.pdbx_seq_one_letter_code
_entity_poly.pdbx_strand_id
1 'polypeptide(L)'
;MPFLTDKNNPVGYCVQGAIEFGMDSRRLIQRCTKPDAKEFKKIAVACAIGFSIMGFIGHGLGWTARNKRKLSYLLHTRMTQFALFGHF
;
A
#
# COMPACT_ATOMS: atom_id res chain seq x y z
N MET A 1 -13.84 -29.89 0.62
CA MET A 1 -12.62 -30.71 0.48
C MET A 1 -12.24 -31.23 1.87
N PRO A 2 -12.54 -32.49 2.22
CA PRO A 2 -12.39 -32.99 3.59
C PRO A 2 -10.98 -33.51 3.97
N PHE A 3 -9.98 -33.45 3.08
CA PHE A 3 -8.61 -33.91 3.37
C PHE A 3 -7.70 -32.80 3.96
N LEU A 4 -8.04 -31.52 3.72
CA LEU A 4 -7.28 -30.37 4.22
C LEU A 4 -7.63 -29.96 5.66
N THR A 5 -8.68 -30.55 6.25
CA THR A 5 -9.12 -30.30 7.63
C THR A 5 -8.56 -31.31 8.64
N ASP A 6 -7.72 -32.24 8.19
CA ASP A 6 -7.05 -33.19 9.07
C ASP A 6 -5.82 -32.54 9.72
N LYS A 7 -5.86 -32.42 11.05
CA LYS A 7 -4.85 -31.73 11.87
C LYS A 7 -3.55 -32.54 12.03
N ASN A 8 -3.47 -33.74 11.47
CA ASN A 8 -2.35 -34.67 11.61
C ASN A 8 -1.29 -34.49 10.50
N ASN A 9 -1.58 -33.69 9.46
CA ASN A 9 -0.63 -33.40 8.37
C ASN A 9 -0.15 -31.93 8.42
N PRO A 10 1.16 -31.66 8.28
CA PRO A 10 1.70 -30.30 8.31
C PRO A 10 1.07 -29.38 7.25
N VAL A 11 0.62 -29.93 6.12
CA VAL A 11 -0.04 -29.18 5.05
C VAL A 11 -1.44 -28.71 5.46
N GLY A 12 -2.19 -29.52 6.22
CA GLY A 12 -3.52 -29.16 6.72
C GLY A 12 -3.50 -28.04 7.75
N TYR A 13 -2.52 -28.05 8.66
CA TYR A 13 -2.34 -26.98 9.66
C TYR A 13 -2.05 -25.63 9.01
N CYS A 14 -1.12 -25.58 8.04
CA CYS A 14 -0.79 -24.34 7.33
C CYS A 14 -1.98 -23.80 6.52
N VAL A 15 -2.75 -24.67 5.85
CA VAL A 15 -3.91 -24.25 5.05
C VAL A 15 -5.06 -23.77 5.93
N GLN A 16 -5.35 -24.46 7.03
CA GLN A 16 -6.39 -24.04 7.97
C GLN A 16 -6.04 -22.69 8.63
N GLY A 17 -4.78 -22.48 9.01
CA GLY A 17 -4.29 -21.21 9.54
C GLY A 17 -4.38 -20.07 8.52
N ALA A 18 -4.08 -20.32 7.25
CA ALA A 18 -4.22 -19.31 6.19
C ALA A 18 -5.68 -18.92 5.94
N ILE A 19 -6.62 -19.86 6.03
CA ILE A 19 -8.06 -19.59 5.90
C ILE A 19 -8.54 -18.75 7.07
N GLU A 20 -8.15 -19.10 8.30
CA GLU A 20 -8.54 -18.37 9.51
C GLU A 20 -7.96 -16.95 9.53
N PHE A 21 -6.69 -16.80 9.12
CA PHE A 21 -6.05 -15.50 8.93
C PHE A 21 -6.75 -14.66 7.85
N GLY A 22 -7.18 -15.28 6.74
CA GLY A 22 -7.94 -14.61 5.70
C GLY A 22 -9.33 -14.16 6.16
N MET A 23 -9.99 -14.92 7.03
CA MET A 23 -11.26 -14.54 7.65
C MET A 23 -11.11 -13.37 8.62
N ASP A 24 -10.06 -13.37 9.45
CA ASP A 24 -9.78 -12.28 10.38
C ASP A 24 -9.38 -10.99 9.64
N SER A 25 -8.56 -11.11 8.59
CA SER A 25 -8.19 -10.00 7.70
C SER A 25 -9.42 -9.34 7.06
N ARG A 26 -10.41 -10.13 6.64
CA ARG A 26 -11.67 -9.59 6.08
C ARG A 26 -12.46 -8.81 7.13
N ARG A 27 -12.50 -9.31 8.38
CA ARG A 27 -13.19 -8.62 9.48
C ARG A 27 -12.52 -7.28 9.82
N LEU A 28 -11.19 -7.21 9.75
CA LEU A 28 -10.45 -5.99 9.95
C LEU A 28 -10.73 -4.95 8.85
N ILE A 29 -10.65 -5.35 7.58
CA ILE A 29 -10.92 -4.45 6.43
C ILE A 29 -12.36 -3.94 6.44
N GLN A 30 -13.32 -4.75 6.90
CA GLN A 30 -14.72 -4.33 7.03
C GLN A 30 -14.96 -3.32 8.15
N ARG A 31 -14.03 -3.20 9.12
CA ARG A 31 -14.07 -2.17 10.17
C ARG A 31 -13.42 -0.86 9.74
N CYS A 32 -12.66 -0.87 8.65
CA CYS A 32 -12.17 0.35 8.04
C CYS A 32 -13.33 1.11 7.39
N THR A 33 -13.51 2.37 7.76
CA THR A 33 -14.38 3.29 7.02
C THR A 33 -13.80 3.45 5.63
N LYS A 34 -14.44 2.86 4.61
CA LYS A 34 -14.03 3.07 3.22
C LYS A 34 -14.19 4.56 2.92
N PRO A 35 -13.10 5.27 2.55
CA PRO A 35 -13.21 6.67 2.19
C PRO A 35 -14.22 6.83 1.05
N ASP A 36 -15.08 7.84 1.12
CA ASP A 36 -16.09 8.09 0.09
C ASP A 36 -15.42 8.36 -1.27
N ALA A 37 -16.10 8.01 -2.36
CA ALA A 37 -15.55 8.14 -3.72
C ALA A 37 -15.13 9.58 -4.07
N LYS A 38 -15.71 10.59 -3.43
CA LYS A 38 -15.31 12.01 -3.61
C LYS A 38 -13.97 12.32 -2.95
N GLU A 39 -13.73 11.79 -1.76
CA GLU A 39 -12.48 12.00 -1.01
C GLU A 39 -11.32 11.27 -1.68
N PHE A 40 -11.55 10.03 -2.17
CA PHE A 40 -10.56 9.30 -2.97
C PHE A 40 -10.11 10.08 -4.20
N LYS A 41 -11.04 10.72 -4.92
CA LYS A 41 -10.71 11.52 -6.11
C LYS A 41 -9.83 12.72 -5.76
N LYS A 42 -10.11 13.42 -4.66
CA LYS A 42 -9.31 14.59 -4.24
C LYS A 42 -7.88 14.17 -3.89
N ILE A 43 -7.72 13.06 -3.18
CA ILE A 43 -6.40 12.51 -2.82
C ILE A 43 -5.66 12.00 -4.07
N ALA A 44 -6.35 11.28 -4.95
CA ALA A 44 -5.77 10.75 -6.19
C ALA A 44 -5.29 11.87 -7.13
N VAL A 45 -6.07 12.95 -7.27
CA VAL A 45 -5.68 14.12 -8.08
C VAL A 45 -4.47 14.84 -7.45
N ALA A 46 -4.46 15.04 -6.13
CA ALA A 46 -3.31 15.65 -5.45
C ALA A 46 -2.02 14.83 -5.63
N CYS A 47 -2.12 13.49 -5.55
CA CYS A 47 -0.99 12.58 -5.78
C CYS A 47 -0.51 12.61 -7.24
N ALA A 48 -1.44 12.57 -8.21
CA ALA A 48 -1.13 12.61 -9.63
C ALA A 48 -0.37 13.89 -10.03
N ILE A 49 -0.75 15.03 -9.47
CA ILE A 49 -0.07 16.32 -9.71
C ILE A 49 1.34 16.31 -9.11
N GLY A 50 1.49 15.84 -7.86
CA GLY A 50 2.79 15.74 -7.20
C GLY A 50 3.77 14.83 -7.95
N PHE A 51 3.29 13.68 -8.43
CA PHE A 51 4.08 12.74 -9.23
C PHE A 51 4.48 13.35 -10.58
N SER A 52 3.55 14.04 -11.24
CA SER A 52 3.81 14.68 -12.53
C SER A 52 4.87 15.78 -12.42
N ILE A 53 4.84 16.60 -11.37
CA ILE A 53 5.83 17.67 -11.14
C ILE A 53 7.21 17.08 -10.83
N MET A 54 7.29 16.05 -9.98
CA MET A 54 8.57 15.41 -9.67
C MET A 54 9.19 14.71 -10.88
N GLY A 55 8.37 14.11 -11.75
CA GLY A 55 8.82 13.50 -13.00
C GLY A 55 9.25 14.53 -14.04
N PHE A 56 8.48 15.61 -14.22
CA PHE A 56 8.75 16.64 -15.21
C PHE A 56 10.00 17.46 -14.86
N ILE A 57 10.19 17.82 -13.58
CA ILE A 57 11.41 18.51 -13.11
C ILE A 57 12.65 17.63 -13.35
N GLY A 58 12.53 16.31 -13.16
CA GLY A 58 13.64 15.39 -13.39
C GLY A 58 14.00 15.17 -14.87
N HIS A 59 13.09 15.47 -15.80
CA HIS A 59 13.32 15.33 -17.25
C HIS A 59 13.65 16.66 -17.94
N GLY A 60 12.95 17.74 -17.59
CA GLY A 60 13.11 19.07 -18.22
C GLY A 60 14.29 19.89 -17.70
N LEU A 61 14.68 19.70 -16.44
CA LEU A 61 15.92 20.25 -15.89
C LEU A 61 16.86 19.06 -15.72
N GLY A 62 17.94 18.98 -16.50
CA GLY A 62 18.99 17.98 -16.34
C GLY A 62 19.68 18.08 -14.98
N TRP A 63 18.98 17.71 -13.90
CA TRP A 63 19.43 17.85 -12.53
C TRP A 63 20.48 16.79 -12.28
N THR A 64 21.69 17.28 -12.12
CA THR A 64 22.94 16.55 -12.08
C THR A 64 22.98 15.52 -10.95
N ALA A 65 23.58 14.38 -11.29
CA ALA A 65 23.61 13.13 -10.55
C ALA A 65 24.43 13.14 -9.23
N ARG A 66 24.34 14.18 -8.39
CA ARG A 66 25.02 14.20 -7.07
C ARG A 66 24.11 14.12 -5.84
N ASN A 67 22.79 14.25 -6.00
CA ASN A 67 21.88 14.24 -4.84
C ASN A 67 20.58 13.42 -5.04
N LYS A 68 20.65 12.35 -5.85
CA LYS A 68 19.57 11.36 -6.03
C LYS A 68 19.21 10.62 -4.72
N ARG A 69 20.16 10.46 -3.79
CA ARG A 69 19.93 9.79 -2.50
C ARG A 69 19.02 10.61 -1.58
N LYS A 70 19.27 11.91 -1.38
CA LYS A 70 18.45 12.77 -0.51
C LYS A 70 17.03 12.96 -1.04
N LEU A 71 16.86 13.02 -2.37
CA LEU A 71 15.54 13.07 -3.00
C LEU A 71 14.80 11.72 -2.90
N SER A 72 15.50 10.59 -3.02
CA SER A 72 14.89 9.26 -2.76
C SER A 72 14.48 9.09 -1.30
N TYR A 73 15.28 9.54 -0.32
CA TYR A 73 14.89 9.50 1.09
C TYR A 73 13.71 10.44 1.38
N LEU A 74 13.67 11.64 0.80
CA LEU A 74 12.54 12.57 0.97
C LEU A 74 11.27 12.04 0.30
N LEU A 75 11.39 11.39 -0.87
CA LEU A 75 10.29 10.76 -1.59
C LEU A 75 9.78 9.52 -0.85
N HIS A 76 10.68 8.72 -0.28
CA HIS A 76 10.33 7.52 0.48
C HIS A 76 9.66 7.88 1.81
N THR A 77 10.17 8.86 2.56
CA THR A 77 9.54 9.34 3.81
C THR A 77 8.21 10.06 3.56
N ARG A 78 8.04 10.72 2.41
CA ARG A 78 6.74 11.31 2.01
C ARG A 78 5.76 10.26 1.52
N MET A 79 6.21 9.22 0.81
CA MET A 79 5.35 8.09 0.42
C MET A 79 4.87 7.28 1.62
N THR A 80 5.71 7.03 2.63
CA THR A 80 5.28 6.32 3.85
C THR A 80 4.31 7.15 4.69
N GLN A 81 4.48 8.48 4.76
CA GLN A 81 3.47 9.36 5.35
C GLN A 81 2.13 9.35 4.58
N PHE A 82 2.16 9.31 3.24
CA PHE A 82 0.95 9.20 2.42
C PHE A 82 0.26 7.84 2.56
N ALA A 83 1.02 6.75 2.67
CA ALA A 83 0.47 5.42 2.94
C ALA A 83 -0.18 5.35 4.33
N LEU A 84 0.37 6.05 5.33
CA LEU A 84 -0.24 6.18 6.66
C LEU A 84 -1.54 6.98 6.62
N PHE A 85 -1.60 8.05 5.80
CA PHE A 85 -2.80 8.88 5.64
C PHE A 85 -3.88 8.22 4.78
N GLY A 86 -3.53 7.22 3.96
CA GLY A 86 -4.49 6.38 3.25
C GLY A 86 -5.04 5.21 4.07
N HIS A 87 -4.51 4.99 5.28
CA HIS A 87 -4.96 3.98 6.24
C HIS A 87 -5.78 4.58 7.39
N PHE A 88 -6.10 5.88 7.35
CA PHE A 88 -6.96 6.61 8.27
C PHE A 88 -8.04 7.36 7.50
#